data_AF-A0A521M7B4-F1
#
_entry.id   AF-A0A521M7B4-F1
#
_cell.length_a   1.000
_cell.length_b   1.000
_cell.length_c   1.000
_cell.angle_alpha   90.00
_cell.angle_beta   90.00
_cell.angle_gamma   90.00
#
_symmetry.space_group_name_H-M   'P 1'
#
loop_
_entity.id
_entity.type
_entity.pdbx_description
1 polymer ?
#
loop_
_entity_poly.entity_id
_entity_poly.type
_entity_poly.pdbx_seq_one_letter_code
_entity_poly.pdbx_strand_id
1 'polypeptide(L)' 'MSDPLRQELLDIFVGRATKRYGLSEINQLQHALQAAALAEADGAPPATVLAS' A
#
# COMPACT_ATOMS: atom_id res chain seq x y z
N MET A 1 -17.95 -15.44 -3.99
CA MET A 1 -17.66 -14.54 -5.13
C MET A 1 -16.53 -13.64 -4.69
N SER A 2 -15.42 -13.61 -5.43
CA SER A 2 -14.30 -12.72 -5.12
C SER A 2 -14.75 -11.27 -5.27
N ASP A 3 -14.47 -10.44 -4.27
CA ASP A 3 -14.74 -9.01 -4.32
C ASP A 3 -13.95 -8.39 -5.49
N PRO A 4 -14.63 -7.80 -6.50
CA PRO A 4 -13.97 -7.21 -7.66
C PRO A 4 -12.96 -6.13 -7.30
N LEU A 5 -13.26 -5.33 -6.27
CA LEU A 5 -12.35 -4.27 -5.80
C LEU A 5 -11.08 -4.86 -5.21
N ARG A 6 -11.22 -5.93 -4.42
CA ARG A 6 -10.07 -6.65 -3.86
C ARG A 6 -9.18 -7.19 -4.97
N GLN A 7 -9.75 -7.75 -6.02
CA GLN A 7 -8.98 -8.31 -7.12
C GLN A 7 -8.22 -7.22 -7.89
N GLU A 8 -8.88 -6.09 -8.16
CA GLU A 8 -8.24 -4.95 -8.83
C GLU A 8 -7.06 -4.39 -8.03
N LEU A 9 -7.22 -4.24 -6.71
CA LEU A 9 -6.13 -3.81 -5.82
C LEU A 9 -4.95 -4.78 -5.87
N LEU A 10 -5.21 -6.09 -5.83
CA LEU A 10 -4.16 -7.11 -5.91
C LEU A 10 -3.41 -7.04 -7.25
N ASP A 11 -4.12 -6.86 -8.37
CA ASP A 11 -3.49 -6.77 -9.69
C ASP A 11 -2.59 -5.53 -9.80
N ILE A 12 -2.99 -4.40 -9.20
CA ILE A 12 -2.19 -3.18 -9.13
C ILE A 12 -0.93 -3.41 -8.27
N PHE A 13 -1.08 -3.97 -7.07
CA PHE A 13 0.03 -4.12 -6.14
C PHE A 13 1.04 -5.20 -6.56
N VAL A 14 0.57 -6.31 -7.12
CA VAL A 14 1.45 -7.39 -7.58
C VAL A 14 2.13 -7.02 -8.91
N GLY A 15 1.42 -6.37 -9.82
CA GLY A 15 1.92 -6.11 -11.17
C GLY A 15 2.69 -4.80 -11.34
N ARG A 16 2.24 -3.71 -10.71
CA ARG A 16 2.73 -2.35 -11.02
C ARG A 16 3.46 -1.69 -9.86
N ALA A 17 3.03 -1.94 -8.64
CA ALA A 17 3.60 -1.29 -7.46
C ALA A 17 5.01 -1.80 -7.07
N THR A 18 5.52 -2.81 -7.77
CA THR A 18 6.88 -3.35 -7.59
C THR A 18 7.96 -2.58 -8.35
N LYS A 19 7.57 -1.62 -9.22
CA LYS A 19 8.51 -0.70 -9.89
C LYS A 19 9.00 0.38 -8.93
N ARG A 20 10.16 0.97 -9.25
CA ARG A 20 10.78 2.05 -8.48
C ARG A 20 9.79 3.19 -8.20
N TYR A 21 9.70 3.60 -6.94
CA TYR A 21 8.87 4.72 -6.54
C TYR A 21 9.64 6.04 -6.72
N GLY A 22 9.48 6.63 -7.90
CA GLY A 22 10.23 7.84 -8.28
C GLY A 22 11.74 7.61 -8.22
N LEU A 23 12.45 8.48 -7.50
CA LEU A 23 13.90 8.38 -7.28
C LEU A 23 14.28 7.57 -6.03
N SER A 24 13.31 6.99 -5.32
CA SER A 24 13.56 6.22 -4.12
C SER A 24 14.23 4.87 -4.41
N GLU A 25 14.87 4.29 -3.39
CA GLU A 25 15.41 2.93 -3.39
C GLU A 25 14.32 1.87 -3.11
N ILE A 26 13.10 2.30 -2.77
CA ILE A 26 11.95 1.41 -2.54
C ILE A 26 10.94 1.48 -3.70
N ASN A 27 10.12 0.45 -3.81
CA ASN A 27 8.98 0.41 -4.72
C ASN A 27 7.71 0.98 -4.05
N GLN A 28 6.67 1.20 -4.85
CA GLN A 28 5.43 1.82 -4.39
C GLN A 28 4.70 0.96 -3.34
N LEU A 29 4.79 -0.37 -3.43
CA LEU A 29 4.23 -1.28 -2.44
C LEU A 29 4.97 -1.14 -1.10
N GLN A 30 6.30 -1.12 -1.11
CA GLN A 30 7.12 -0.93 0.08
C GLN A 30 6.82 0.41 0.74
N HIS A 31 6.67 1.49 -0.04
CA HIS A 31 6.29 2.79 0.48
C HIS A 31 4.93 2.75 1.21
N ALA A 32 3.89 2.21 0.55
CA ALA A 32 2.55 2.13 1.13
C ALA A 32 2.53 1.29 2.42
N LEU A 33 3.21 0.15 2.43
CA LEU A 33 3.30 -0.71 3.62
C LEU A 33 4.08 -0.06 4.77
N GLN A 34 5.15 0.67 4.47
CA GLN A 34 5.91 1.41 5.48
C GLN A 34 5.10 2.55 6.08
N ALA A 35 4.35 3.28 5.25
CA ALA A 35 3.49 4.37 5.72
C ALA A 35 2.34 3.84 6.59
N ALA A 36 1.67 2.77 6.16
CA ALA A 36 0.61 2.12 6.94
C ALA A 36 1.13 1.59 8.29
N ALA A 37 2.28 0.91 8.29
CA ALA A 37 2.89 0.38 9.51
C ALA A 37 3.29 1.49 10.50
N LEU A 38 3.77 2.64 10.00
CA LEU A 38 4.07 3.79 10.85
C LEU A 38 2.79 4.37 11.47
N ALA A 39 1.73 4.55 10.66
CA ALA A 39 0.45 5.05 11.15
C ALA A 39 -0.17 4.12 12.21
N GLU A 40 -0.06 2.79 12.03
CA GLU A 40 -0.47 1.80 13.04
C GLU A 40 0.34 1.94 14.34
N ALA A 41 1.67 2.08 14.24
CA ALA A 41 2.55 2.24 15.39
C ALA A 41 2.26 3.53 16.18
N ASP A 42 1.86 4.60 15.48
CA ASP A 42 1.47 5.88 16.07
C ASP A 42 0.03 5.87 16.64
N GLY A 43 -0.69 4.74 16.55
CA GLY A 43 -2.06 4.61 17.04
C GLY A 43 -3.08 5.41 16.22
N ALA A 44 -2.78 5.66 14.95
CA ALA A 44 -3.68 6.40 14.06
C ALA A 44 -5.01 5.65 13.85
N PRO A 45 -6.11 6.37 13.56
CA PRO A 45 -7.38 5.74 13.24
C PRO A 45 -7.26 4.77 12.05
N PRO A 46 -8.05 3.68 12.00
CA PRO A 46 -7.99 2.72 10.89
C PRO A 46 -8.18 3.35 9.50
N ALA A 47 -8.96 4.43 9.40
CA ALA A 47 -9.13 5.16 8.15
C ALA A 47 -7.83 5.84 7.68
N THR A 48 -7.00 6.31 8.61
CA THR A 48 -5.69 6.91 8.33
C THR A 48 -4.68 5.85 7.90
N VAL A 49 -4.67 4.69 8.58
CA VAL A 49 -3.85 3.54 8.20
C VAL A 49 -4.20 3.08 6.78
N LEU A 50 -5.49 3.00 6.45
CA LEU A 50 -5.96 2.57 5.13
C LEU A 50 -5.64 3.58 4.01
N ALA A 51 -5.51 4.87 4.32
CA ALA A 51 -5.24 5.93 3.35
C ALA A 51 -3.73 6.12 3.03
N SER A 52 -2.86 5.33 3.67
CA SER A 52 -1.39 5.44 3.59
C SER A 52 -0.79 4.80 2.33
#